data_AF-A0A955VTM0-F1
#
_entry.id   AF-A0A955VTM0-F1
#
_cell.length_a   1.000
_cell.length_b   1.000
_cell.length_c   1.000
_cell.angle_alpha   90.00
_cell.angle_beta   90.00
_cell.angle_gamma   90.00
#
_symmetry.space_group_name_H-M   'P 1'
#
loop_
_entity.id
_entity.type
_entity.pdbx_description
1 polymer ?
#
loop_
_entity_poly.entity_id
_entity_poly.type
_entity_poly.pdbx_seq_one_letter_code
_entity_poly.pdbx_strand_id
1 'polypeptide(L)'
;MGMVALLAACGGGGEPQRKRVVEDREFVCPAAGRQLETRDLDRSMLPSIWKILNDDNRRGCWGASLLAIGHIGADDAFLRLRSFIEGRGTELALAEDLVILQQAYLALGNMVRDRTNAKNSDLALDYLIWSTDPLNWEKLSADWRLDAVMRRELIRVLTTSAVKALGISGAEEARQHLLQMAMDSADRRSFRFKYQVAASANDVVIHLINVHVLPPGRVAFATAEVMTTLKSAGDADLRSLAQRVHQDAMEAYNLERAWLAARRGEEGFLRAVQKADSVADARLSGLHGQLESLRHLLDSPEAQEGIERVEKVIFPEGPLALINAEVGDQVRRALAALAVLEERFHDDLVRLKLVDHVRTAREAHVELDKALKLGTSGKGYETVIVKRSELQTSLRVLLATVVSRFPGWHGGDREMQHKVLGPILDQDDQVGSYLRRLVPVRDIDPSTGQELAPLVDEGAATASRSRIPSIRRDDAAPAPGEDPERPEGMDPGAGEDVPPGME
;
A
#
# COMPACT_ATOMS: atom_id res chain seq x y z
N MET A 1 53.96 2.89 24.84
CA MET A 1 52.82 2.84 25.79
C MET A 1 51.58 2.54 24.95
N GLY A 2 50.73 1.55 25.24
CA GLY A 2 50.83 0.47 26.22
C GLY A 2 49.63 -0.49 26.10
N MET A 3 49.88 -1.79 26.36
CA MET A 3 49.01 -2.85 26.94
C MET A 3 47.50 -2.59 27.15
N VAL A 4 46.56 -3.55 26.99
CA VAL A 4 46.58 -5.02 26.79
C VAL A 4 45.18 -5.45 26.24
N ALA A 5 45.00 -6.43 25.32
CA ALA A 5 44.74 -7.90 25.51
C ALA A 5 43.56 -8.26 26.48
N LEU A 6 42.88 -9.42 26.50
CA LEU A 6 42.83 -10.76 25.81
C LEU A 6 41.39 -11.34 26.12
N LEU A 7 40.72 -12.38 25.57
CA LEU A 7 40.85 -13.59 24.69
C LEU A 7 39.61 -13.63 23.73
N ALA A 8 39.41 -14.47 22.68
CA ALA A 8 40.06 -15.65 22.08
C ALA A 8 39.48 -17.07 22.38
N ALA A 9 38.45 -17.51 21.63
CA ALA A 9 38.02 -18.92 21.38
C ALA A 9 37.24 -19.00 20.04
N CYS A 10 37.24 -20.07 19.22
CA CYS A 10 37.92 -21.37 19.31
C CYS A 10 39.07 -21.48 18.28
N GLY A 11 40.00 -22.42 18.49
CA GLY A 11 41.12 -22.68 17.58
C GLY A 11 41.13 -24.10 17.01
N GLY A 12 41.80 -24.27 15.87
CA GLY A 12 42.11 -25.57 15.25
C GLY A 12 43.46 -25.48 14.54
N GLY A 13 44.54 -25.87 15.22
CA GLY A 13 45.90 -25.72 14.71
C GLY A 13 46.32 -26.83 13.75
N GLY A 14 46.85 -26.46 12.58
CA GLY A 14 47.48 -27.37 11.62
C GLY A 14 48.73 -26.74 11.02
N GLU A 15 49.82 -27.51 10.93
CA GLU A 15 51.15 -27.00 10.56
C GLU A 15 51.33 -26.92 9.02
N PRO A 16 51.90 -25.82 8.46
CA PRO A 16 51.86 -25.58 7.01
C PRO A 16 52.98 -26.32 6.25
N GLN A 17 52.68 -27.48 5.67
CA GLN A 17 53.55 -28.06 4.63
C GLN A 17 53.51 -27.23 3.35
N ARG A 18 54.67 -26.71 2.92
CA ARG A 18 54.81 -25.97 1.66
C ARG A 18 54.59 -26.88 0.43
N LYS A 19 53.42 -26.75 -0.21
CA LYS A 19 53.21 -27.05 -1.63
C LYS A 19 52.75 -25.78 -2.35
N ARG A 20 52.88 -25.73 -3.68
CA ARG A 20 52.41 -24.60 -4.49
C ARG A 20 50.89 -24.49 -4.37
N VAL A 21 50.42 -23.41 -3.78
CA VAL A 21 49.01 -23.04 -3.70
C VAL A 21 48.67 -22.23 -4.96
N VAL A 22 47.64 -22.64 -5.70
CA VAL A 22 46.92 -21.73 -6.61
C VAL A 22 46.12 -20.80 -5.71
N GLU A 23 46.10 -19.49 -5.98
CA GLU A 23 45.50 -18.48 -5.09
C GLU A 23 43.96 -18.59 -5.03
N ASP A 24 43.47 -19.58 -4.28
CA ASP A 24 42.09 -19.67 -3.84
C ASP A 24 41.76 -18.43 -3.00
N ARG A 25 40.99 -17.51 -3.58
CA ARG A 25 40.42 -16.37 -2.86
C ARG A 25 39.33 -16.88 -1.92
N GLU A 26 39.72 -17.28 -0.72
CA GLU A 26 38.77 -17.68 0.32
C GLU A 26 37.77 -16.55 0.60
N PHE A 27 36.47 -16.88 0.55
CA PHE A 27 35.42 -15.96 0.97
C PHE A 27 35.46 -15.80 2.48
N VAL A 28 36.17 -14.77 2.95
CA VAL A 28 36.11 -14.33 4.34
C VAL A 28 34.79 -13.59 4.54
N CYS A 29 33.82 -14.23 5.19
CA CYS A 29 32.57 -13.57 5.55
C CYS A 29 32.87 -12.35 6.43
N PRO A 30 32.40 -11.13 6.09
CA PRO A 30 32.67 -9.94 6.88
C PRO A 30 32.10 -10.07 8.29
N ALA A 31 32.97 -10.02 9.30
CA ALA A 31 32.55 -10.01 10.69
C ALA A 31 31.95 -8.65 11.07
N ALA A 32 30.63 -8.51 10.92
CA ALA A 32 29.73 -7.47 11.46
C ALA A 32 30.03 -5.97 11.16
N GLY A 33 31.19 -5.62 10.60
CA GLY A 33 31.67 -4.23 10.53
C GLY A 33 32.23 -3.76 9.17
N ARG A 34 32.15 -4.59 8.12
CA ARG A 34 32.29 -4.14 6.73
C ARG A 34 31.07 -4.60 5.94
N GLN A 35 30.34 -3.64 5.38
CA GLN A 35 29.46 -3.92 4.25
C GLN A 35 30.35 -4.23 3.04
N LEU A 36 30.08 -5.34 2.35
CA LEU A 36 30.58 -5.55 0.99
C LEU A 36 29.72 -4.67 0.07
N GLU A 37 30.33 -3.89 -0.82
CA GLU A 37 29.56 -3.29 -1.90
C GLU A 37 29.11 -4.41 -2.85
N THR A 38 27.90 -4.32 -3.40
CA THR A 38 27.38 -5.32 -4.35
C THR A 38 28.23 -5.45 -5.62
N ARG A 39 29.10 -4.46 -5.88
CA ARG A 39 30.09 -4.45 -6.97
C ARG A 39 31.29 -5.37 -6.75
N ASP A 40 31.57 -5.77 -5.50
CA ASP A 40 32.68 -6.66 -5.15
C ASP A 40 32.31 -8.15 -5.26
N LEU A 41 31.04 -8.46 -5.57
CA LEU A 41 30.52 -9.82 -5.64
C LEU A 41 30.62 -10.41 -7.05
N ASP A 42 31.48 -11.40 -7.23
CA ASP A 42 31.68 -12.11 -8.51
C ASP A 42 31.26 -13.59 -8.45
N ARG A 43 30.93 -14.16 -9.62
CA ARG A 43 30.60 -15.57 -9.83
C ARG A 43 31.70 -16.53 -9.34
N SER A 44 32.98 -16.13 -9.32
CA SER A 44 34.06 -16.95 -8.75
C SER A 44 33.92 -17.23 -7.25
N MET A 45 33.15 -16.42 -6.51
CA MET A 45 32.96 -16.57 -5.06
C MET A 45 31.91 -17.65 -4.70
N LEU A 46 31.07 -18.05 -5.65
CA LEU A 46 29.95 -18.98 -5.44
C LEU A 46 30.36 -20.33 -4.81
N PRO A 47 31.43 -21.03 -5.23
CA PRO A 47 31.81 -22.31 -4.61
C PRO A 47 32.11 -22.17 -3.11
N SER A 48 32.75 -21.06 -2.71
CA SER A 48 33.04 -20.74 -1.32
C SER A 48 31.77 -20.39 -0.53
N ILE A 49 30.83 -19.68 -1.14
CA ILE A 49 29.54 -19.35 -0.52
C ILE A 49 28.68 -20.62 -0.35
N TRP A 50 28.64 -21.51 -1.36
CA TRP A 50 27.97 -22.81 -1.24
C TRP A 50 28.63 -23.70 -0.20
N LYS A 51 29.95 -23.70 -0.06
CA LYS A 51 30.67 -24.41 1.01
C LYS A 51 30.25 -23.91 2.40
N ILE A 52 29.98 -22.62 2.56
CA ILE A 52 29.48 -22.03 3.82
C ILE A 52 28.05 -22.47 4.13
N LEU A 53 27.16 -22.49 3.14
CA LEU A 53 25.76 -22.93 3.31
C LEU A 53 25.60 -24.44 3.58
N ASN A 54 26.66 -25.23 3.41
CA ASN A 54 26.73 -26.65 3.76
C ASN A 54 27.55 -26.91 5.04
N ASP A 55 27.99 -25.87 5.76
CA ASP A 55 28.74 -25.97 7.03
C ASP A 55 27.86 -25.42 8.17
N ASP A 56 27.27 -26.31 8.97
CA ASP A 56 26.44 -25.94 10.13
C ASP A 56 27.19 -25.09 11.15
N ASN A 57 28.52 -25.23 11.26
CA ASN A 57 29.36 -24.40 12.13
C ASN A 57 29.42 -22.94 11.67
N ARG A 58 28.90 -22.64 10.47
CA ARG A 58 28.84 -21.29 9.86
C ARG A 58 27.42 -20.77 9.68
N ARG A 59 26.42 -21.33 10.37
CA ARG A 59 25.00 -20.84 10.34
C ARG A 59 24.87 -19.33 10.48
N GLY A 60 25.63 -18.69 11.36
CA GLY A 60 25.64 -17.23 11.53
C GLY A 60 26.06 -16.42 10.29
N CYS A 61 26.70 -17.06 9.30
CA CYS A 61 27.05 -16.44 8.01
C CYS A 61 25.97 -16.65 6.93
N TRP A 62 25.06 -17.62 7.11
CA TRP A 62 24.17 -18.10 6.03
C TRP A 62 23.28 -16.99 5.46
N GLY A 63 22.76 -16.08 6.29
CA GLY A 63 21.95 -14.95 5.82
C GLY A 63 22.68 -14.06 4.82
N ALA A 64 23.92 -13.67 5.12
CA ALA A 64 24.77 -12.89 4.22
C ALA A 64 25.16 -13.68 2.96
N SER A 65 25.45 -14.98 3.10
CA SER A 65 25.71 -15.88 1.98
C SER A 65 24.53 -15.97 1.00
N LEU A 66 23.30 -16.12 1.50
CA LEU A 66 22.08 -16.17 0.68
C LEU A 66 21.87 -14.86 -0.09
N LEU A 67 21.95 -13.71 0.59
CA LEU A 67 21.83 -12.39 -0.08
C LEU A 67 22.87 -12.20 -1.18
N ALA A 68 24.13 -12.61 -0.96
CA ALA A 68 25.19 -12.53 -1.97
C ALA A 68 24.87 -13.38 -3.22
N ILE A 69 24.32 -14.59 -3.05
CA ILE A 69 23.86 -15.43 -4.18
C ILE A 69 22.76 -14.73 -5.00
N GLY A 70 21.83 -14.04 -4.32
CA GLY A 70 20.77 -13.27 -4.96
C GLY A 70 21.30 -12.19 -5.91
N HIS A 71 22.29 -11.42 -5.47
CA HIS A 71 22.94 -10.38 -6.28
C HIS A 71 23.83 -10.94 -7.41
N ILE A 72 24.59 -12.03 -7.14
CA ILE A 72 25.50 -12.62 -8.14
C ILE A 72 24.75 -13.22 -9.35
N GLY A 73 23.49 -13.66 -9.15
CA GLY A 73 22.62 -14.12 -10.25
C GLY A 73 23.23 -15.25 -11.09
N ALA A 74 23.78 -16.27 -10.42
CA ALA A 74 24.37 -17.42 -11.09
C ALA A 74 23.33 -18.23 -11.85
N ASP A 75 23.77 -18.97 -12.88
CA ASP A 75 22.87 -19.69 -13.78
C ASP A 75 22.17 -20.89 -13.12
N ASP A 76 22.66 -21.35 -11.95
CA ASP A 76 22.03 -22.34 -11.08
C ASP A 76 21.56 -21.79 -9.71
N ALA A 77 21.72 -20.48 -9.47
CA ALA A 77 21.44 -19.86 -8.16
C ALA A 77 19.99 -20.02 -7.73
N PHE A 78 19.03 -19.80 -8.64
CA PHE A 78 17.60 -19.98 -8.38
C PHE A 78 17.29 -21.40 -7.89
N LEU A 79 17.76 -22.42 -8.62
CA LEU A 79 17.47 -23.84 -8.32
C LEU A 79 18.03 -24.24 -6.95
N ARG A 80 19.20 -23.71 -6.57
CA ARG A 80 19.79 -23.94 -5.25
C ARG A 80 19.08 -23.19 -4.13
N LEU A 81 18.70 -21.92 -4.33
CA LEU A 81 17.90 -21.15 -3.36
C LEU A 81 16.54 -21.81 -3.11
N ARG A 82 15.87 -22.24 -4.18
CA ARG A 82 14.61 -23.01 -4.11
C ARG A 82 14.81 -24.32 -3.33
N SER A 83 15.77 -25.15 -3.73
CA SER A 83 16.08 -26.43 -3.05
C SER A 83 16.43 -26.23 -1.57
N PHE A 84 17.16 -25.17 -1.23
CA PHE A 84 17.46 -24.79 0.15
C PHE A 84 16.19 -24.43 0.94
N ILE A 85 15.27 -23.64 0.36
CA ILE A 85 13.99 -23.28 0.99
C ILE A 85 13.10 -24.52 1.20
N GLU A 86 12.88 -25.30 0.14
CA GLU A 86 12.01 -26.49 0.17
C GLU A 86 12.58 -27.58 1.09
N GLY A 87 13.89 -27.81 1.05
CA GLY A 87 14.59 -28.80 1.88
C GLY A 87 14.60 -28.44 3.36
N ARG A 88 14.92 -27.18 3.71
CA ARG A 88 14.93 -26.70 5.10
C ARG A 88 13.57 -26.91 5.80
N GLY A 89 12.45 -26.90 5.05
CA GLY A 89 11.13 -27.25 5.54
C GLY A 89 11.04 -28.60 6.28
N THR A 90 11.88 -29.57 5.92
CA THR A 90 11.95 -30.89 6.60
C THR A 90 12.88 -30.94 7.81
N GLU A 91 13.77 -29.96 7.96
CA GLU A 91 14.86 -29.95 8.96
C GLU A 91 14.75 -28.84 10.02
N LEU A 92 13.76 -27.94 9.94
CA LEU A 92 13.62 -26.81 10.86
C LEU A 92 13.60 -27.26 12.33
N ALA A 93 14.60 -26.79 13.09
CA ALA A 93 14.79 -27.12 14.49
C ALA A 93 14.87 -25.86 15.39
N LEU A 94 15.20 -24.70 14.81
CA LEU A 94 15.49 -23.47 15.54
C LEU A 94 14.77 -22.26 14.94
N ALA A 95 14.48 -21.25 15.77
CA ALA A 95 13.93 -19.98 15.32
C ALA A 95 14.87 -19.23 14.34
N GLU A 96 16.17 -19.50 14.41
CA GLU A 96 17.18 -18.98 13.47
C GLU A 96 16.92 -19.43 12.02
N ASP A 97 16.42 -20.66 11.82
CA ASP A 97 16.12 -21.20 10.50
C ASP A 97 15.02 -20.35 9.79
N LEU A 98 14.08 -19.75 10.53
CA LEU A 98 13.05 -18.83 10.00
C LEU A 98 13.63 -17.50 9.52
N VAL A 99 14.69 -17.01 10.16
CA VAL A 99 15.40 -15.78 9.74
C VAL A 99 16.22 -16.06 8.48
N ILE A 100 16.87 -17.22 8.44
CA ILE A 100 17.64 -17.72 7.30
C ILE A 100 16.73 -17.90 6.07
N LEU A 101 15.54 -18.48 6.24
CA LEU A 101 14.53 -18.59 5.18
C LEU A 101 14.08 -17.22 4.66
N GLN A 102 13.86 -16.24 5.54
CA GLN A 102 13.56 -14.86 5.12
C GLN A 102 14.69 -14.27 4.25
N GLN A 103 15.97 -14.52 4.58
CA GLN A 103 17.09 -14.07 3.75
C GLN A 103 17.15 -14.78 2.40
N ALA A 104 16.76 -16.06 2.31
CA ALA A 104 16.63 -16.76 1.02
C ALA A 104 15.53 -16.14 0.13
N TYR A 105 14.40 -15.73 0.72
CA TYR A 105 13.36 -14.98 -0.01
C TYR A 105 13.82 -13.60 -0.45
N LEU A 106 14.54 -12.86 0.39
CA LEU A 106 15.13 -11.57 0.02
C LEU A 106 16.16 -11.71 -1.11
N ALA A 107 16.94 -12.81 -1.12
CA ALA A 107 17.84 -13.15 -2.21
C ALA A 107 17.12 -13.41 -3.54
N LEU A 108 15.97 -14.09 -3.52
CA LEU A 108 15.11 -14.26 -4.69
C LEU A 108 14.55 -12.91 -5.17
N GLY A 109 14.04 -12.06 -4.26
CA GLY A 109 13.56 -10.71 -4.60
C GLY A 109 14.64 -9.82 -5.23
N ASN A 110 15.87 -9.86 -4.69
CA ASN A 110 17.03 -9.20 -5.28
C ASN A 110 17.36 -9.72 -6.69
N MET A 111 17.31 -11.05 -6.89
CA MET A 111 17.57 -11.67 -8.20
C MET A 111 16.57 -11.21 -9.27
N VAL A 112 15.28 -11.11 -8.93
CA VAL A 112 14.23 -10.58 -9.81
C VAL A 112 14.43 -9.10 -10.12
N ARG A 113 14.84 -8.29 -9.13
CA ARG A 113 15.09 -6.84 -9.31
C ARG A 113 16.31 -6.56 -10.17
N ASP A 114 17.43 -7.21 -9.86
CA ASP A 114 18.72 -6.88 -10.45
C ASP A 114 18.87 -7.45 -11.88
N ARG A 115 17.98 -8.38 -12.28
CA ARG A 115 17.84 -9.00 -13.61
C ARG A 115 19.14 -9.51 -14.26
N THR A 116 20.14 -9.86 -13.44
CA THR A 116 21.49 -10.27 -13.85
C THR A 116 21.54 -11.58 -14.65
N ASN A 117 20.53 -12.44 -14.49
CA ASN A 117 20.20 -13.52 -15.42
C ASN A 117 18.67 -13.55 -15.60
N ALA A 118 18.20 -13.20 -16.81
CA ALA A 118 16.76 -13.09 -17.11
C ALA A 118 16.00 -14.38 -16.76
N LYS A 119 16.42 -15.53 -17.29
CA LYS A 119 15.77 -16.83 -17.03
C LYS A 119 15.62 -17.14 -15.54
N ASN A 120 16.63 -16.84 -14.72
CA ASN A 120 16.56 -17.08 -13.28
C ASN A 120 15.79 -15.99 -12.53
N SER A 121 15.66 -14.79 -13.11
CA SER A 121 14.75 -13.74 -12.63
C SER A 121 13.29 -14.17 -12.85
N ASP A 122 12.97 -14.66 -14.05
CA ASP A 122 11.62 -15.12 -14.41
C ASP A 122 11.21 -16.31 -13.52
N LEU A 123 12.09 -17.32 -13.38
CA LEU A 123 11.85 -18.48 -12.51
C LEU A 123 11.76 -18.12 -11.02
N ALA A 124 12.54 -17.13 -10.56
CA ALA A 124 12.43 -16.63 -9.18
C ALA A 124 11.10 -15.90 -8.97
N LEU A 125 10.64 -15.10 -9.94
CA LEU A 125 9.37 -14.38 -9.91
C LEU A 125 8.18 -15.34 -9.90
N ASP A 126 8.16 -16.34 -10.78
CA ASP A 126 7.15 -17.42 -10.79
C ASP A 126 7.08 -18.13 -9.44
N TYR A 127 8.24 -18.48 -8.85
CA TYR A 127 8.30 -19.17 -7.57
C TYR A 127 7.89 -18.27 -6.39
N LEU A 128 8.21 -16.97 -6.44
CA LEU A 128 7.74 -15.99 -5.46
C LEU A 128 6.22 -15.83 -5.52
N ILE A 129 5.63 -15.73 -6.71
CA ILE A 129 4.18 -15.71 -6.92
C ILE A 129 3.54 -17.00 -6.37
N TRP A 130 4.05 -18.17 -6.76
CA TRP A 130 3.61 -19.48 -6.28
C TRP A 130 3.66 -19.62 -4.75
N SER A 131 4.70 -19.04 -4.12
CA SER A 131 4.92 -19.03 -2.67
C SER A 131 3.89 -18.20 -1.88
N THR A 132 3.10 -17.34 -2.53
CA THR A 132 2.08 -16.51 -1.84
C THR A 132 0.78 -17.25 -1.48
N ASP A 133 0.53 -18.43 -2.06
CA ASP A 133 -0.61 -19.27 -1.70
C ASP A 133 -0.21 -20.26 -0.59
N PRO A 134 -0.80 -20.19 0.63
CA PRO A 134 -0.53 -21.15 1.68
C PRO A 134 -0.90 -22.58 1.29
N LEU A 135 -1.87 -22.78 0.38
CA LEU A 135 -2.28 -24.12 -0.09
C LEU A 135 -1.18 -24.83 -0.88
N ASN A 136 -0.24 -24.09 -1.46
CA ASN A 136 0.93 -24.68 -2.12
C ASN A 136 1.93 -25.23 -1.09
N TRP A 137 2.09 -24.54 0.04
CA TRP A 137 2.88 -25.05 1.15
C TRP A 137 2.19 -26.16 1.93
N GLU A 138 0.86 -26.15 2.07
CA GLU A 138 0.14 -27.27 2.69
C GLU A 138 0.36 -28.60 1.93
N LYS A 139 0.43 -28.54 0.59
CA LYS A 139 0.80 -29.70 -0.25
C LYS A 139 2.25 -30.13 -0.03
N LEU A 140 3.21 -29.18 -0.10
CA LEU A 140 4.64 -29.47 0.03
C LEU A 140 5.04 -29.91 1.45
N SER A 141 4.32 -29.41 2.46
CA SER A 141 4.61 -29.67 3.87
C SER A 141 4.06 -30.98 4.40
N ALA A 142 3.39 -31.80 3.58
CA ALA A 142 2.88 -33.11 3.96
C ALA A 142 3.94 -33.93 4.72
N ASP A 143 5.15 -34.01 4.15
CA ASP A 143 6.30 -34.78 4.64
C ASP A 143 7.15 -34.06 5.72
N TRP A 144 6.84 -32.79 6.07
CA TRP A 144 7.61 -32.05 7.07
C TRP A 144 7.38 -32.61 8.48
N ARG A 145 8.46 -32.91 9.19
CA ARG A 145 8.46 -33.50 10.55
C ARG A 145 8.15 -32.49 11.66
N LEU A 146 7.26 -31.54 11.37
CA LEU A 146 6.77 -30.50 12.27
C LEU A 146 5.33 -30.81 12.67
N ASP A 147 4.97 -30.50 13.93
CA ASP A 147 3.58 -30.54 14.35
C ASP A 147 2.70 -29.50 13.62
N ALA A 148 1.38 -29.62 13.76
CA ALA A 148 0.42 -28.78 13.03
C ALA A 148 0.49 -27.27 13.38
N VAL A 149 1.06 -26.89 14.52
CA VAL A 149 1.23 -25.49 14.93
C VAL A 149 2.51 -24.92 14.32
N MET A 150 3.64 -25.60 14.51
CA MET A 150 4.94 -25.22 13.91
C MET A 150 4.90 -25.26 12.38
N ARG A 151 4.23 -26.24 11.77
CA ARG A 151 3.97 -26.31 10.32
C ARG A 151 3.19 -25.08 9.84
N ARG A 152 2.11 -24.70 10.53
CA ARG A 152 1.28 -23.53 10.19
C ARG A 152 2.04 -22.20 10.32
N GLU A 153 2.85 -22.05 11.37
CA GLU A 153 3.69 -20.86 11.56
C GLU A 153 4.79 -20.76 10.49
N LEU A 154 5.39 -21.88 10.09
CA LEU A 154 6.36 -21.91 9.00
C LEU A 154 5.72 -21.54 7.65
N ILE A 155 4.57 -22.12 7.30
CA ILE A 155 3.81 -21.77 6.09
C ILE A 155 3.54 -20.25 6.05
N ARG A 156 3.07 -19.70 7.16
CA ARG A 156 2.82 -18.27 7.35
C ARG A 156 4.08 -17.41 7.13
N VAL A 157 5.23 -17.82 7.67
CA VAL A 157 6.51 -17.12 7.47
C VAL A 157 6.93 -17.18 6.00
N LEU A 158 6.86 -18.34 5.35
CA LEU A 158 7.23 -18.51 3.94
C LEU A 158 6.36 -17.63 3.01
N THR A 159 5.04 -17.70 3.15
CA THR A 159 4.10 -16.84 2.41
C THR A 159 4.32 -15.34 2.66
N THR A 160 4.55 -14.92 3.91
CA THR A 160 4.83 -13.51 4.23
C THR A 160 6.19 -13.05 3.67
N SER A 161 7.17 -13.96 3.62
CA SER A 161 8.49 -13.70 3.03
C SER A 161 8.41 -13.55 1.51
N ALA A 162 7.57 -14.35 0.85
CA ALA A 162 7.29 -14.25 -0.58
C ALA A 162 6.64 -12.91 -0.94
N VAL A 163 5.60 -12.49 -0.21
CA VAL A 163 4.94 -11.18 -0.39
C VAL A 163 5.94 -10.02 -0.24
N LYS A 164 6.83 -10.06 0.76
CA LYS A 164 7.90 -9.07 0.94
C LYS A 164 8.90 -9.07 -0.23
N ALA A 165 9.32 -10.24 -0.69
CA ALA A 165 10.27 -10.40 -1.78
C ALA A 165 9.70 -9.92 -3.13
N LEU A 166 8.41 -10.15 -3.39
CA LEU A 166 7.69 -9.56 -4.54
C LEU A 166 7.70 -8.03 -4.47
N GLY A 167 7.42 -7.43 -3.32
CA GLY A 167 7.46 -5.98 -3.15
C GLY A 167 8.87 -5.39 -3.37
N ILE A 168 9.92 -6.09 -2.93
CA ILE A 168 11.33 -5.70 -3.10
C ILE A 168 11.83 -5.90 -4.53
N SER A 169 11.20 -6.80 -5.31
CA SER A 169 11.59 -7.10 -6.69
C SER A 169 11.39 -5.91 -7.64
N GLY A 170 10.42 -5.03 -7.38
CA GLY A 170 10.03 -3.95 -8.29
C GLY A 170 9.50 -4.39 -9.66
N ALA A 171 9.29 -5.69 -9.88
CA ALA A 171 8.76 -6.22 -11.13
C ALA A 171 7.29 -5.84 -11.34
N GLU A 172 6.88 -5.59 -12.59
CA GLU A 172 5.52 -5.16 -12.92
C GLU A 172 4.50 -6.27 -12.68
N GLU A 173 4.89 -7.51 -12.99
CA GLU A 173 4.12 -8.72 -12.81
C GLU A 173 3.95 -9.01 -11.30
N ALA A 174 4.99 -8.77 -10.50
CA ALA A 174 4.93 -8.83 -9.04
C ALA A 174 3.97 -7.76 -8.47
N ARG A 175 4.01 -6.54 -9.00
CA ARG A 175 3.09 -5.45 -8.62
C ARG A 175 1.64 -5.80 -8.95
N GLN A 176 1.39 -6.36 -10.13
CA GLN A 176 0.04 -6.79 -10.54
C GLN A 176 -0.48 -7.93 -9.65
N HIS A 177 0.35 -8.93 -9.32
CA HIS A 177 -0.03 -10.00 -8.41
C HIS A 177 -0.35 -9.48 -6.99
N LEU A 178 0.48 -8.59 -6.44
CA LEU A 178 0.23 -7.98 -5.13
C LEU A 178 -1.04 -7.11 -5.11
N LEU A 179 -1.34 -6.40 -6.20
CA LEU A 179 -2.60 -5.66 -6.35
C LEU A 179 -3.81 -6.60 -6.42
N GLN A 180 -3.71 -7.73 -7.13
CA GLN A 180 -4.78 -8.74 -7.15
C GLN A 180 -5.00 -9.35 -5.76
N MET A 181 -3.93 -9.72 -5.04
CA MET A 181 -4.03 -10.19 -3.65
C MET A 181 -4.70 -9.16 -2.73
N ALA A 182 -4.42 -7.87 -2.92
CA ALA A 182 -5.06 -6.79 -2.16
C ALA A 182 -6.56 -6.66 -2.49
N MET A 183 -6.93 -6.74 -3.78
CA MET A 183 -8.34 -6.75 -4.21
C MET A 183 -9.09 -7.97 -3.66
N ASP A 184 -8.52 -9.17 -3.75
CA ASP A 184 -9.09 -10.41 -3.21
C ASP A 184 -9.28 -10.33 -1.68
N SER A 185 -8.38 -9.65 -0.97
CA SER A 185 -8.48 -9.44 0.48
C SER A 185 -9.63 -8.54 0.91
N ALA A 186 -10.11 -7.66 0.01
CA ALA A 186 -11.25 -6.78 0.27
C ALA A 186 -12.57 -7.56 0.35
N ASP A 187 -12.69 -8.69 -0.36
CA ASP A 187 -13.76 -9.67 -0.08
C ASP A 187 -13.45 -10.45 1.21
N ARG A 188 -13.84 -9.82 2.32
CA ARG A 188 -13.70 -10.32 3.69
C ARG A 188 -14.26 -11.73 3.93
N ARG A 189 -15.09 -12.27 3.03
CA ARG A 189 -15.64 -13.65 3.16
C ARG A 189 -14.63 -14.70 2.71
N SER A 190 -13.85 -14.45 1.65
CA SER A 190 -12.83 -15.38 1.16
C SER A 190 -11.58 -15.34 2.06
N PHE A 191 -11.14 -14.13 2.43
CA PHE A 191 -9.85 -13.89 3.09
C PHE A 191 -9.77 -14.49 4.50
N ARG A 192 -10.88 -14.44 5.25
CA ARG A 192 -10.95 -14.97 6.63
C ARG A 192 -10.63 -16.46 6.75
N PHE A 193 -10.87 -17.27 5.72
CA PHE A 193 -10.61 -18.70 5.77
C PHE A 193 -9.20 -19.09 5.29
N LYS A 194 -8.57 -18.26 4.45
CA LYS A 194 -7.24 -18.53 3.87
C LYS A 194 -6.07 -17.90 4.63
N TYR A 195 -6.23 -16.68 5.17
CA TYR A 195 -5.09 -15.84 5.58
C TYR A 195 -5.09 -15.37 7.05
N GLN A 196 -5.98 -15.93 7.90
CA GLN A 196 -6.19 -15.47 9.29
C GLN A 196 -4.93 -15.45 10.19
N VAL A 197 -3.88 -16.22 9.84
CA VAL A 197 -2.62 -16.26 10.60
C VAL A 197 -1.64 -15.17 10.17
N ALA A 198 -1.60 -14.83 8.87
CA ALA A 198 -0.63 -13.87 8.31
C ALA A 198 -0.75 -12.49 8.96
N ALA A 199 -1.99 -12.10 9.28
CA ALA A 199 -2.40 -10.88 9.97
C ALA A 199 -1.31 -10.25 10.86
N SER A 200 -0.91 -10.88 11.98
CA SER A 200 -0.08 -10.20 13.00
C SER A 200 1.27 -9.59 12.55
N ALA A 201 1.80 -10.00 11.39
CA ALA A 201 3.03 -9.45 10.82
C ALA A 201 2.83 -8.94 9.38
N ASN A 202 1.82 -9.46 8.67
CA ASN A 202 1.45 -8.97 7.35
C ASN A 202 0.62 -7.69 7.46
N ASP A 203 -0.21 -7.49 8.48
CA ASP A 203 -0.99 -6.26 8.73
C ASP A 203 -0.07 -5.05 8.87
N VAL A 204 1.07 -5.16 9.57
CA VAL A 204 2.03 -4.04 9.71
C VAL A 204 2.76 -3.76 8.39
N VAL A 205 2.92 -4.77 7.52
CA VAL A 205 3.54 -4.65 6.18
C VAL A 205 2.54 -4.12 5.13
N ILE A 206 1.28 -4.54 5.24
CA ILE A 206 0.14 -4.08 4.45
C ILE A 206 -0.18 -2.64 4.85
N HIS A 207 -0.19 -2.31 6.14
CA HIS A 207 -0.25 -0.91 6.61
C HIS A 207 0.95 -0.13 6.07
N LEU A 208 2.20 -0.62 6.16
CA LEU A 208 3.38 0.05 5.57
C LEU A 208 3.20 0.46 4.09
N ILE A 209 2.53 -0.39 3.30
CA ILE A 209 2.19 -0.13 1.89
C ILE A 209 0.99 0.82 1.78
N ASN A 210 -0.04 0.62 2.62
CA ASN A 210 -1.35 1.27 2.55
C ASN A 210 -1.55 2.48 3.49
N VAL A 211 -0.53 2.95 4.23
CA VAL A 211 -0.65 4.18 5.06
C VAL A 211 -1.10 5.30 4.13
N HIS A 212 -2.21 5.93 4.51
CA HIS A 212 -2.81 7.03 3.79
C HIS A 212 -1.82 8.19 3.71
N VAL A 213 -2.03 9.12 2.77
CA VAL A 213 -1.22 10.35 2.74
C VAL A 213 -1.64 11.19 3.95
N LEU A 214 -0.81 11.20 5.00
CA LEU A 214 -1.10 11.92 6.23
C LEU A 214 -0.80 13.42 6.03
N PRO A 215 -1.73 14.32 6.42
CA PRO A 215 -1.46 15.75 6.48
C PRO A 215 -0.20 16.09 7.30
N PRO A 216 0.60 17.11 6.91
CA PRO A 216 1.87 17.41 7.57
C PRO A 216 1.78 17.66 9.07
N GLY A 217 0.73 18.33 9.56
CA GLY A 217 0.52 18.54 10.98
C GLY A 217 0.29 17.25 11.76
N ARG A 218 -0.49 16.32 11.21
CA ARG A 218 -0.68 14.96 11.76
C ARG A 218 0.63 14.18 11.84
N VAL A 219 1.50 14.26 10.82
CA VAL A 219 2.82 13.60 10.85
C VAL A 219 3.75 14.26 11.88
N ALA A 220 3.76 15.59 11.96
CA ALA A 220 4.59 16.33 12.91
C ALA A 220 4.21 16.00 14.36
N PHE A 221 2.91 15.97 14.67
CA PHE A 221 2.38 15.57 15.97
C PHE A 221 2.78 14.13 16.33
N ALA A 222 2.44 13.14 15.49
CA ALA A 222 2.74 11.74 15.76
C ALA A 222 4.24 11.47 15.94
N THR A 223 5.09 12.11 15.12
CA THR A 223 6.56 11.96 15.23
C THR A 223 7.15 12.57 16.50
N ALA A 224 6.48 13.55 17.12
CA ALA A 224 6.88 14.08 18.43
C ALA A 224 6.64 13.08 19.58
N GLU A 225 5.51 12.35 19.53
CA GLU A 225 5.22 11.26 20.47
C GLU A 225 6.16 10.08 20.24
N VAL A 226 6.40 9.69 18.99
CA VAL A 226 7.39 8.67 18.58
C VAL A 226 8.78 9.00 19.15
N MET A 227 9.26 10.24 19.01
CA MET A 227 10.54 10.68 19.59
C MET A 227 10.57 10.56 21.11
N THR A 228 9.44 10.80 21.79
CA THR A 228 9.33 10.70 23.25
C THR A 228 9.39 9.24 23.70
N THR A 229 8.66 8.34 23.04
CA THR A 229 8.74 6.88 23.28
C THR A 229 10.15 6.35 23.05
N LEU A 230 10.79 6.70 21.94
CA LEU A 230 12.15 6.25 21.61
C LEU A 230 13.21 6.82 22.57
N LYS A 231 13.02 8.03 23.09
CA LYS A 231 13.86 8.59 24.17
C LYS A 231 13.77 7.76 25.45
N SER A 232 12.58 7.30 25.84
CA SER A 232 12.39 6.42 27.00
C SER A 232 12.86 4.99 26.75
N ALA A 233 12.82 4.50 25.51
CA ALA A 233 13.36 3.20 25.12
C ALA A 233 14.90 3.19 25.00
N GLY A 234 15.54 4.35 24.91
CA GLY A 234 17.00 4.50 24.78
C GLY A 234 17.54 4.35 23.35
N ASP A 235 16.69 4.14 22.34
CA ASP A 235 17.14 3.98 20.95
C ASP A 235 17.45 5.35 20.31
N ALA A 236 18.71 5.76 20.42
CA ALA A 236 19.17 7.06 19.95
C ALA A 236 19.16 7.19 18.41
N ASP A 237 19.41 6.11 17.68
CA ASP A 237 19.50 6.11 16.22
C ASP A 237 18.12 6.24 15.59
N LEU A 238 17.15 5.43 16.06
CA LEU A 238 15.77 5.47 15.61
C LEU A 238 15.08 6.77 16.03
N ARG A 239 15.40 7.31 17.23
CA ARG A 239 14.96 8.67 17.63
C ARG A 239 15.52 9.74 16.70
N SER A 240 16.77 9.61 16.26
CA SER A 240 17.40 10.56 15.33
C SER A 240 16.81 10.46 13.91
N LEU A 241 16.29 9.30 13.50
CA LEU A 241 15.49 9.17 12.29
C LEU A 241 14.12 9.84 12.46
N ALA A 242 13.40 9.56 13.55
CA ALA A 242 12.11 10.18 13.85
C ALA A 242 12.20 11.71 13.93
N GLN A 243 13.31 12.25 14.46
CA GLN A 243 13.58 13.68 14.51
C GLN A 243 13.72 14.31 13.11
N ARG A 244 14.30 13.61 12.13
CA ARG A 244 14.35 14.09 10.74
C ARG A 244 12.96 14.12 10.10
N VAL A 245 12.16 13.06 10.26
CA VAL A 245 10.78 13.04 9.74
C VAL A 245 9.93 14.13 10.39
N HIS A 246 10.11 14.41 11.69
CA HIS A 246 9.47 15.53 12.37
C HIS A 246 9.89 16.89 11.78
N GLN A 247 11.17 17.06 11.44
CA GLN A 247 11.67 18.28 10.78
C GLN A 247 11.09 18.43 9.37
N ASP A 248 11.09 17.38 8.54
CA ASP A 248 10.44 17.35 7.23
C ASP A 248 8.94 17.71 7.33
N ALA A 249 8.26 17.18 8.36
CA ALA A 249 6.85 17.43 8.62
C ALA A 249 6.58 18.90 8.99
N MET A 250 7.41 19.47 9.85
CA MET A 250 7.33 20.88 10.23
C MET A 250 7.71 21.82 9.07
N GLU A 251 8.64 21.44 8.18
CA GLU A 251 8.91 22.19 6.95
C GLU A 251 7.68 22.20 6.02
N ALA A 252 7.12 21.02 5.74
CA ALA A 252 5.94 20.88 4.88
C ALA A 252 4.72 21.62 5.45
N TYR A 253 4.44 21.47 6.76
CA TYR A 253 3.39 22.21 7.46
C TYR A 253 3.61 23.73 7.35
N ASN A 254 4.81 24.24 7.67
CA ASN A 254 5.06 25.67 7.61
C ASN A 254 4.96 26.25 6.18
N LEU A 255 5.39 25.51 5.16
CA LEU A 255 5.23 25.90 3.75
C LEU A 255 3.76 25.96 3.34
N GLU A 256 2.97 24.95 3.72
CA GLU A 256 1.54 24.87 3.46
C GLU A 256 0.78 26.01 4.16
N ARG A 257 1.06 26.24 5.45
CA ARG A 257 0.43 27.30 6.24
C ARG A 257 0.82 28.69 5.76
N ALA A 258 2.05 28.90 5.27
CA ALA A 258 2.46 30.13 4.62
C ALA A 258 1.75 30.36 3.28
N TRP A 259 1.62 29.32 2.44
CA TRP A 259 0.89 29.37 1.17
C TRP A 259 -0.61 29.70 1.39
N LEU A 260 -1.24 29.09 2.40
CA LEU A 260 -2.62 29.39 2.82
C LEU A 260 -2.75 30.83 3.36
N ALA A 261 -1.82 31.28 4.20
CA ALA A 261 -1.86 32.61 4.81
C ALA A 261 -1.72 33.73 3.77
N ALA A 262 -0.79 33.59 2.81
CA ALA A 262 -0.62 34.54 1.71
C ALA A 262 -1.91 34.70 0.89
N ARG A 263 -2.63 33.60 0.65
CA ARG A 263 -3.82 33.54 -0.20
C ARG A 263 -5.13 33.92 0.51
N ARG A 264 -5.14 34.07 1.83
CA ARG A 264 -6.28 34.64 2.59
C ARG A 264 -6.46 36.15 2.37
N GLY A 265 -5.42 36.86 1.91
CA GLY A 265 -5.52 38.29 1.56
C GLY A 265 -6.09 38.57 0.17
N GLU A 266 -6.11 37.58 -0.72
CA GLU A 266 -6.61 37.72 -2.09
C GLU A 266 -8.09 37.27 -2.17
N GLU A 267 -9.05 38.17 -1.91
CA GLU A 267 -10.50 37.84 -1.97
C GLU A 267 -10.94 37.19 -3.29
N GLY A 268 -10.26 37.53 -4.39
CA GLY A 268 -10.50 36.94 -5.70
C GLY A 268 -9.95 35.51 -5.83
N PHE A 269 -8.84 35.17 -5.17
CA PHE A 269 -8.16 33.88 -5.30
C PHE A 269 -9.01 32.73 -4.79
N LEU A 270 -9.47 32.79 -3.53
CA LEU A 270 -10.24 31.70 -2.93
C LEU A 270 -11.56 31.48 -3.69
N ARG A 271 -12.22 32.57 -4.12
CA ARG A 271 -13.44 32.50 -4.95
C ARG A 271 -13.14 31.93 -6.35
N ALA A 272 -12.00 32.23 -6.95
CA ALA A 272 -11.60 31.69 -8.25
C ALA A 272 -11.29 30.18 -8.18
N VAL A 273 -10.56 29.73 -7.16
CA VAL A 273 -10.30 28.31 -6.92
C VAL A 273 -11.62 27.58 -6.64
N GLN A 274 -12.42 28.02 -5.67
CA GLN A 274 -13.74 27.42 -5.37
C GLN A 274 -14.67 27.32 -6.59
N LYS A 275 -14.62 28.30 -7.49
CA LYS A 275 -15.40 28.28 -8.74
C LYS A 275 -14.86 27.28 -9.75
N ALA A 276 -13.54 27.17 -9.92
CA ALA A 276 -12.94 26.19 -10.81
C ALA A 276 -13.10 24.75 -10.27
N ASP A 277 -12.95 24.60 -8.96
CA ASP A 277 -13.13 23.39 -8.15
C ASP A 277 -14.56 22.84 -8.30
N SER A 278 -15.58 23.67 -8.03
CA SER A 278 -16.98 23.30 -8.23
C SER A 278 -17.34 22.98 -9.70
N VAL A 279 -16.57 23.44 -10.68
CA VAL A 279 -16.76 23.08 -12.10
C VAL A 279 -16.03 21.77 -12.43
N ALA A 280 -14.85 21.53 -11.87
CA ALA A 280 -14.10 20.29 -11.98
C ALA A 280 -14.86 19.10 -11.36
N ASP A 281 -15.37 19.26 -10.13
CA ASP A 281 -16.28 18.34 -9.44
C ASP A 281 -17.50 17.99 -10.29
N ALA A 282 -18.16 19.01 -10.86
CA ALA A 282 -19.35 18.82 -11.68
C ALA A 282 -19.06 18.04 -12.98
N ARG A 283 -17.85 18.17 -13.55
CA ARG A 283 -17.45 17.42 -14.74
C ARG A 283 -17.10 15.97 -14.43
N LEU A 284 -16.40 15.67 -13.32
CA LEU A 284 -16.19 14.28 -12.88
C LEU A 284 -17.51 13.60 -12.52
N SER A 285 -18.37 14.29 -11.76
CA SER A 285 -19.69 13.80 -11.38
C SER A 285 -20.56 13.51 -12.60
N GLY A 286 -20.55 14.40 -13.60
CA GLY A 286 -21.26 14.21 -14.87
C GLY A 286 -20.72 13.05 -15.70
N LEU A 287 -19.40 12.85 -15.73
CA LEU A 287 -18.76 11.72 -16.42
C LEU A 287 -19.10 10.38 -15.76
N HIS A 288 -19.07 10.28 -14.43
CA HIS A 288 -19.55 9.08 -13.71
C HIS A 288 -21.05 8.84 -13.94
N GLY A 289 -21.89 9.88 -13.82
CA GLY A 289 -23.33 9.77 -14.10
C GLY A 289 -23.64 9.31 -15.53
N GLN A 290 -22.82 9.71 -16.51
CA GLN A 290 -22.92 9.24 -17.88
C GLN A 290 -22.47 7.77 -18.03
N LEU A 291 -21.43 7.32 -17.30
CA LEU A 291 -21.01 5.91 -17.27
C LEU A 291 -22.10 5.00 -16.69
N GLU A 292 -22.71 5.37 -15.55
CA GLU A 292 -23.84 4.63 -14.97
C GLU A 292 -25.08 4.65 -15.89
N SER A 293 -25.36 5.78 -16.55
CA SER A 293 -26.44 5.86 -17.54
C SER A 293 -26.21 4.92 -18.72
N LEU A 294 -24.96 4.82 -19.23
CA LEU A 294 -24.61 3.89 -20.31
C LEU A 294 -24.67 2.43 -19.84
N ARG A 295 -24.28 2.13 -18.60
CA ARG A 295 -24.37 0.80 -17.97
C ARG A 295 -25.81 0.26 -17.94
N HIS A 296 -26.80 1.15 -17.82
CA HIS A 296 -28.23 0.80 -17.87
C HIS A 296 -28.85 0.81 -19.28
N LEU A 297 -28.15 1.29 -20.31
CA LEU A 297 -28.68 1.46 -21.67
C LEU A 297 -28.02 0.54 -22.72
N LEU A 298 -26.91 -0.13 -22.39
CA LEU A 298 -26.10 -0.91 -23.33
C LEU A 298 -25.87 -2.34 -22.84
N ASP A 299 -26.73 -3.28 -23.25
CA ASP A 299 -26.63 -4.70 -22.89
C ASP A 299 -25.47 -5.46 -23.57
N SER A 300 -24.68 -4.81 -24.43
CA SER A 300 -23.54 -5.44 -25.10
C SER A 300 -22.39 -5.70 -24.11
N PRO A 301 -21.89 -6.95 -23.96
CA PRO A 301 -20.75 -7.26 -23.10
C PRO A 301 -19.53 -6.41 -23.44
N GLU A 302 -19.26 -6.23 -24.73
CA GLU A 302 -18.16 -5.40 -25.24
C GLU A 302 -18.25 -3.95 -24.75
N ALA A 303 -19.47 -3.41 -24.59
CA ALA A 303 -19.70 -2.04 -24.11
C ALA A 303 -19.58 -1.96 -22.57
N GLN A 304 -20.09 -2.95 -21.85
CA GLN A 304 -19.95 -3.06 -20.39
C GLN A 304 -18.49 -3.14 -19.97
N GLU A 305 -17.68 -3.98 -20.62
CA GLU A 305 -16.23 -4.00 -20.41
C GLU A 305 -15.56 -2.65 -20.69
N GLY A 306 -16.03 -1.92 -21.72
CA GLY A 306 -15.52 -0.58 -22.04
C GLY A 306 -15.82 0.43 -20.93
N ILE A 307 -17.02 0.38 -20.37
CA ILE A 307 -17.44 1.21 -19.23
C ILE A 307 -16.58 0.87 -18.01
N GLU A 308 -16.38 -0.42 -17.70
CA GLU A 308 -15.52 -0.86 -16.60
C GLU A 308 -14.05 -0.45 -16.78
N ARG A 309 -13.50 -0.56 -18.00
CA ARG A 309 -12.13 -0.11 -18.31
C ARG A 309 -11.97 1.40 -18.09
N VAL A 310 -12.90 2.19 -18.62
CA VAL A 310 -12.88 3.66 -18.47
C VAL A 310 -13.05 4.05 -16.99
N GLU A 311 -14.02 3.48 -16.29
CA GLU A 311 -14.28 3.75 -14.87
C GLU A 311 -13.10 3.36 -13.99
N LYS A 312 -12.50 2.18 -14.18
CA LYS A 312 -11.35 1.71 -13.38
C LYS A 312 -10.09 2.58 -13.55
N VAL A 313 -9.94 3.27 -14.68
CA VAL A 313 -8.81 4.19 -14.93
C VAL A 313 -8.99 5.53 -14.22
N ILE A 314 -10.19 6.12 -14.25
CA ILE A 314 -10.46 7.45 -13.68
C ILE A 314 -10.92 7.42 -12.23
N PHE A 315 -11.60 6.35 -11.82
CA PHE A 315 -12.17 6.16 -10.48
C PHE A 315 -11.72 4.82 -9.85
N PRO A 316 -10.40 4.52 -9.74
CA PRO A 316 -9.90 3.25 -9.19
C PRO A 316 -10.29 2.99 -7.72
N GLU A 317 -10.59 4.06 -6.97
CA GLU A 317 -11.07 4.06 -5.59
C GLU A 317 -12.57 4.46 -5.50
N GLY A 318 -13.27 4.51 -6.63
CA GLY A 318 -14.60 5.11 -6.78
C GLY A 318 -14.56 6.65 -6.99
N PRO A 319 -15.61 7.24 -7.56
CA PRO A 319 -15.62 8.66 -7.95
C PRO A 319 -15.53 9.60 -6.76
N LEU A 320 -16.15 9.21 -5.63
CA LEU A 320 -16.17 10.00 -4.41
C LEU A 320 -14.80 10.05 -3.71
N ALA A 321 -13.87 9.13 -4.00
CA ALA A 321 -12.48 9.21 -3.52
C ALA A 321 -11.66 10.26 -4.28
N LEU A 322 -11.91 10.43 -5.60
CA LEU A 322 -11.27 11.48 -6.40
C LEU A 322 -11.88 12.86 -6.13
N ILE A 323 -13.21 12.95 -6.02
CA ILE A 323 -13.97 14.20 -5.78
C ILE A 323 -13.82 14.72 -4.33
N ASN A 324 -13.45 13.88 -3.37
CA ASN A 324 -13.15 14.29 -1.99
C ASN A 324 -11.66 14.21 -1.64
N ALA A 325 -10.79 14.02 -2.64
CA ALA A 325 -9.37 14.27 -2.47
C ALA A 325 -9.14 15.77 -2.20
N GLU A 326 -7.96 16.13 -1.70
CA GLU A 326 -7.59 17.53 -1.64
C GLU A 326 -7.44 18.07 -3.07
N VAL A 327 -8.02 19.25 -3.36
CA VAL A 327 -8.03 19.97 -4.64
C VAL A 327 -6.72 19.82 -5.45
N GLY A 328 -5.57 19.94 -4.79
CA GLY A 328 -4.26 19.84 -5.42
C GLY A 328 -3.87 18.43 -5.88
N ASP A 329 -4.28 17.41 -5.14
CA ASP A 329 -4.11 16.01 -5.51
C ASP A 329 -5.20 15.53 -6.49
N GLN A 330 -6.43 16.01 -6.32
CA GLN A 330 -7.54 15.83 -7.27
C GLN A 330 -7.15 16.28 -8.68
N VAL A 331 -6.65 17.53 -8.83
CA VAL A 331 -6.14 18.06 -10.11
C VAL A 331 -5.12 17.10 -10.74
N ARG A 332 -4.13 16.66 -9.96
CA ARG A 332 -3.04 15.80 -10.42
C ARG A 332 -3.56 14.42 -10.88
N ARG A 333 -4.39 13.78 -10.06
CA ARG A 333 -4.95 12.44 -10.29
C ARG A 333 -5.93 12.46 -11.46
N ALA A 334 -6.83 13.44 -11.52
CA ALA A 334 -7.76 13.61 -12.62
C ALA A 334 -7.02 13.88 -13.95
N LEU A 335 -6.08 14.83 -14.00
CA LEU A 335 -5.33 15.11 -15.24
C LEU A 335 -4.49 13.93 -15.71
N ALA A 336 -3.88 13.16 -14.80
CA ALA A 336 -3.15 11.94 -15.15
C ALA A 336 -4.09 10.85 -15.70
N ALA A 337 -5.22 10.60 -15.05
CA ALA A 337 -6.16 9.58 -15.50
C ALA A 337 -6.87 9.95 -16.81
N LEU A 338 -7.27 11.22 -16.98
CA LEU A 338 -7.87 11.73 -18.22
C LEU A 338 -6.89 11.63 -19.39
N ALA A 339 -5.60 11.94 -19.19
CA ALA A 339 -4.58 11.73 -20.21
C ALA A 339 -4.40 10.24 -20.58
N VAL A 340 -4.43 9.33 -19.59
CA VAL A 340 -4.38 7.88 -19.85
C VAL A 340 -5.61 7.40 -20.63
N LEU A 341 -6.81 7.94 -20.35
CA LEU A 341 -8.01 7.65 -21.12
C LEU A 341 -7.88 8.11 -22.58
N GLU A 342 -7.40 9.34 -22.81
CA GLU A 342 -7.23 9.93 -24.14
C GLU A 342 -6.16 9.22 -24.98
N GLU A 343 -5.07 8.74 -24.35
CA GLU A 343 -3.97 8.05 -25.03
C GLU A 343 -4.23 6.55 -25.26
N ARG A 344 -4.73 5.84 -24.24
CA ARG A 344 -4.76 4.37 -24.22
C ARG A 344 -6.15 3.74 -24.36
N PHE A 345 -7.22 4.53 -24.21
CA PHE A 345 -8.60 4.06 -24.25
C PHE A 345 -9.47 4.87 -25.25
N HIS A 346 -8.83 5.53 -26.22
CA HIS A 346 -9.50 6.39 -27.20
C HIS A 346 -10.66 5.68 -27.93
N ASP A 347 -10.47 4.43 -28.35
CA ASP A 347 -11.50 3.64 -29.04
C ASP A 347 -12.70 3.34 -28.13
N ASP A 348 -12.48 3.05 -26.84
CA ASP A 348 -13.55 2.92 -25.84
C ASP A 348 -14.29 4.26 -25.67
N LEU A 349 -13.58 5.39 -25.60
CA LEU A 349 -14.20 6.72 -25.50
C LEU A 349 -15.02 7.11 -26.73
N VAL A 350 -14.55 6.79 -27.95
CA VAL A 350 -15.28 7.03 -29.20
C VAL A 350 -16.54 6.17 -29.25
N ARG A 351 -16.40 4.87 -28.97
CA ARG A 351 -17.47 3.86 -28.98
C ARG A 351 -18.58 4.16 -27.98
N LEU A 352 -18.21 4.63 -26.77
CA LEU A 352 -19.13 5.06 -25.72
C LEU A 352 -19.59 6.53 -25.83
N LYS A 353 -19.09 7.29 -26.83
CA LYS A 353 -19.37 8.72 -27.05
C LYS A 353 -18.98 9.63 -25.87
N LEU A 354 -17.92 9.27 -25.16
CA LEU A 354 -17.41 9.95 -23.97
C LEU A 354 -16.31 10.99 -24.26
N VAL A 355 -15.81 11.09 -25.50
CA VAL A 355 -14.68 11.97 -25.87
C VAL A 355 -14.85 13.41 -25.38
N ASP A 356 -16.01 14.04 -25.62
CA ASP A 356 -16.28 15.42 -25.16
C ASP A 356 -16.48 15.54 -23.64
N HIS A 357 -16.92 14.48 -22.97
CA HIS A 357 -17.02 14.44 -21.50
C HIS A 357 -15.63 14.42 -20.87
N VAL A 358 -14.73 13.58 -21.38
CA VAL A 358 -13.32 13.52 -20.98
C VAL A 358 -12.60 14.85 -21.29
N ARG A 359 -12.78 15.39 -22.50
CA ARG A 359 -12.19 16.69 -22.90
C ARG A 359 -12.64 17.84 -22.00
N THR A 360 -13.95 17.98 -21.76
CA THR A 360 -14.47 19.08 -20.92
C THR A 360 -14.16 18.89 -19.42
N ALA A 361 -13.97 17.65 -18.95
CA ALA A 361 -13.39 17.39 -17.64
C ALA A 361 -11.91 17.82 -17.58
N ARG A 362 -11.11 17.49 -18.59
CA ARG A 362 -9.69 17.88 -18.67
C ARG A 362 -9.53 19.40 -18.71
N GLU A 363 -10.33 20.09 -19.53
CA GLU A 363 -10.37 21.56 -19.59
C GLU A 363 -10.67 22.18 -18.22
N ALA A 364 -11.65 21.67 -17.47
CA ALA A 364 -11.97 22.16 -16.13
C ALA A 364 -10.82 21.99 -15.13
N HIS A 365 -10.12 20.84 -15.14
CA HIS A 365 -8.98 20.61 -14.25
C HIS A 365 -7.73 21.40 -14.65
N VAL A 366 -7.57 21.75 -15.93
CA VAL A 366 -6.54 22.69 -16.39
C VAL A 366 -6.83 24.12 -15.91
N GLU A 367 -8.08 24.58 -15.91
CA GLU A 367 -8.42 25.88 -15.31
C GLU A 367 -8.29 25.89 -13.78
N LEU A 368 -8.52 24.76 -13.11
CA LEU A 368 -8.26 24.60 -11.67
C LEU A 368 -6.75 24.60 -11.35
N ASP A 369 -5.92 23.91 -12.14
CA ASP A 369 -4.45 23.98 -12.04
C ASP A 369 -3.93 25.42 -12.24
N LYS A 370 -4.45 26.13 -13.26
CA LYS A 370 -4.16 27.56 -13.47
C LYS A 370 -4.58 28.41 -12.27
N ALA A 371 -5.79 28.20 -11.74
CA ALA A 371 -6.26 28.93 -10.56
C ALA A 371 -5.34 28.69 -9.35
N LEU A 372 -4.92 27.44 -9.09
CA LEU A 372 -3.95 27.10 -8.05
C LEU A 372 -2.57 27.75 -8.30
N LYS A 373 -2.15 27.96 -9.55
CA LYS A 373 -0.85 28.55 -9.92
C LYS A 373 -0.84 30.08 -9.96
N LEU A 374 -1.98 30.73 -10.20
CA LEU A 374 -2.06 32.18 -10.44
C LEU A 374 -1.79 33.09 -9.23
N GLY A 375 -2.02 32.64 -7.99
CA GLY A 375 -1.71 33.44 -6.79
C GLY A 375 -0.20 33.65 -6.64
N THR A 376 0.26 34.91 -6.77
CA THR A 376 1.64 35.25 -7.16
C THR A 376 2.69 35.22 -6.04
N SER A 377 3.97 35.26 -6.47
CA SER A 377 5.22 35.40 -5.69
C SER A 377 5.81 34.15 -5.01
N GLY A 378 6.94 33.68 -5.57
CA GLY A 378 8.05 33.13 -4.80
C GLY A 378 8.11 31.61 -4.64
N LYS A 379 7.05 30.95 -4.16
CA LYS A 379 6.99 29.49 -4.02
C LYS A 379 5.61 28.98 -4.41
N GLY A 380 5.54 28.31 -5.56
CA GLY A 380 4.29 27.76 -6.08
C GLY A 380 3.74 26.63 -5.20
N TYR A 381 2.47 26.28 -5.40
CA TYR A 381 1.85 25.13 -4.74
C TYR A 381 2.62 23.81 -5.02
N GLU A 382 3.31 23.74 -6.16
CA GLU A 382 4.27 22.70 -6.53
C GLU A 382 5.34 22.45 -5.46
N THR A 383 5.81 23.48 -4.73
CA THR A 383 6.75 23.31 -3.62
C THR A 383 6.12 22.60 -2.41
N VAL A 384 4.84 22.89 -2.11
CA VAL A 384 4.07 22.20 -1.05
C VAL A 384 3.83 20.74 -1.45
N ILE A 385 3.47 20.50 -2.71
CA ILE A 385 3.34 19.15 -3.29
C ILE A 385 4.63 18.34 -3.14
N VAL A 386 5.78 18.88 -3.56
CA VAL A 386 7.07 18.19 -3.50
C VAL A 386 7.44 17.87 -2.06
N LYS A 387 7.32 18.84 -1.14
CA LYS A 387 7.63 18.63 0.29
C LYS A 387 6.72 17.62 0.99
N ARG A 388 5.43 17.56 0.64
CA ARG A 388 4.52 16.49 1.09
C ARG A 388 4.92 15.11 0.54
N SER A 389 5.40 15.03 -0.70
CA SER A 389 5.87 13.78 -1.31
C SER A 389 7.20 13.29 -0.71
N GLU A 390 8.12 14.21 -0.41
CA GLU A 390 9.32 13.93 0.39
C GLU A 390 8.91 13.42 1.78
N LEU A 391 8.03 14.12 2.48
CA LEU A 391 7.54 13.74 3.81
C LEU A 391 6.92 12.34 3.86
N GLN A 392 6.00 12.00 2.95
CA GLN A 392 5.40 10.65 2.92
C GLN A 392 6.45 9.56 2.66
N THR A 393 7.53 9.89 1.95
CA THR A 393 8.67 8.99 1.74
C THR A 393 9.50 8.84 3.02
N SER A 394 9.86 9.95 3.68
CA SER A 394 10.53 9.96 4.99
C SER A 394 9.74 9.19 6.05
N LEU A 395 8.42 9.35 6.09
CA LEU A 395 7.51 8.62 6.99
C LEU A 395 7.55 7.10 6.72
N ARG A 396 7.43 6.67 5.46
CA ARG A 396 7.52 5.25 5.09
C ARG A 396 8.89 4.65 5.44
N VAL A 397 9.98 5.41 5.28
CA VAL A 397 11.33 4.99 5.70
C VAL A 397 11.42 4.85 7.23
N LEU A 398 10.85 5.77 8.01
CA LEU A 398 10.76 5.62 9.47
C LEU A 398 9.99 4.36 9.86
N LEU A 399 8.77 4.19 9.35
CA LEU A 399 7.92 3.02 9.61
C LEU A 399 8.66 1.71 9.28
N ALA A 400 9.29 1.63 8.11
CA ALA A 400 10.04 0.45 7.69
C ALA A 400 11.25 0.17 8.59
N THR A 401 11.93 1.22 9.06
CA THR A 401 13.04 1.10 10.00
C THR A 401 12.55 0.59 11.37
N VAL A 402 11.42 1.09 11.89
CA VAL A 402 10.82 0.60 13.15
C VAL A 402 10.47 -0.90 13.04
N VAL A 403 9.83 -1.31 11.94
CA VAL A 403 9.45 -2.71 11.71
C VAL A 403 10.67 -3.62 11.53
N SER A 404 11.74 -3.13 10.87
CA SER A 404 13.00 -3.87 10.77
C SER A 404 13.75 -3.95 12.11
N ARG A 405 13.64 -2.93 12.96
CA ARG A 405 14.29 -2.85 14.28
C ARG A 405 13.59 -3.70 15.32
N PHE A 406 12.27 -3.80 15.25
CA PHE A 406 11.43 -4.58 16.15
C PHE A 406 10.56 -5.54 15.32
N PRO A 407 11.10 -6.69 14.87
CA PRO A 407 10.45 -7.56 13.89
C PRO A 407 9.29 -8.40 14.46
N GLY A 408 9.01 -8.31 15.76
CA GLY A 408 7.90 -9.01 16.41
C GLY A 408 8.19 -10.48 16.74
N TRP A 409 9.45 -10.88 16.77
CA TRP A 409 9.89 -12.25 17.07
C TRP A 409 10.02 -12.51 18.57
N HIS A 410 10.40 -11.48 19.33
CA HIS A 410 10.45 -11.51 20.79
C HIS A 410 9.24 -10.78 21.40
N GLY A 411 8.85 -11.12 22.63
CA GLY A 411 7.68 -10.52 23.29
C GLY A 411 7.77 -9.00 23.41
N GLY A 412 8.96 -8.49 23.77
CA GLY A 412 9.23 -7.06 23.86
C GLY A 412 9.24 -6.34 22.50
N ASP A 413 9.54 -7.03 21.39
CA ASP A 413 9.55 -6.40 20.06
C ASP A 413 8.15 -5.91 19.69
N ARG A 414 7.11 -6.73 19.94
CA ARG A 414 5.71 -6.38 19.59
C ARG A 414 5.21 -5.23 20.46
N GLU A 415 5.54 -5.25 21.74
CA GLU A 415 5.20 -4.18 22.68
C GLU A 415 5.90 -2.86 22.28
N MET A 416 7.19 -2.91 21.92
CA MET A 416 7.94 -1.74 21.47
C MET A 416 7.45 -1.24 20.11
N GLN A 417 7.25 -2.13 19.14
CA GLN A 417 6.68 -1.80 17.83
C GLN A 417 5.32 -1.12 17.98
N HIS A 418 4.43 -1.64 18.82
CA HIS A 418 3.12 -1.02 19.07
C HIS A 418 3.24 0.35 19.76
N LYS A 419 4.09 0.50 20.78
CA LYS A 419 4.34 1.79 21.45
C LYS A 419 4.97 2.85 20.54
N VAL A 420 5.85 2.43 19.62
CA VAL A 420 6.56 3.33 18.70
C VAL A 420 5.71 3.67 17.48
N LEU A 421 4.90 2.75 16.96
CA LEU A 421 4.04 2.98 15.79
C LEU A 421 2.64 3.51 16.11
N GLY A 422 2.13 3.26 17.33
CA GLY A 422 0.79 3.65 17.78
C GLY A 422 0.40 5.07 17.39
N PRO A 423 1.16 6.12 17.77
CA PRO A 423 0.86 7.51 17.41
C PRO A 423 0.68 7.78 15.91
N ILE A 424 1.34 7.00 15.03
CA ILE A 424 1.20 7.15 13.56
C ILE A 424 -0.02 6.37 13.07
N LEU A 425 -0.25 5.16 13.59
CA LEU A 425 -1.40 4.33 13.24
C LEU A 425 -2.73 4.95 13.72
N ASP A 426 -2.73 5.56 14.90
CA ASP A 426 -3.89 6.29 15.45
C ASP A 426 -4.27 7.51 14.58
N GLN A 427 -3.30 8.14 13.92
CA GLN A 427 -3.55 9.20 12.93
C GLN A 427 -4.01 8.62 11.58
N ASP A 428 -3.44 7.49 11.14
CA ASP A 428 -3.87 6.81 9.92
C ASP A 428 -5.33 6.34 10.01
N ASP A 429 -5.75 5.78 11.14
CA ASP A 429 -7.13 5.32 11.34
C ASP A 429 -8.12 6.49 11.44
N GLN A 430 -7.67 7.65 11.94
CA GLN A 430 -8.43 8.91 11.89
C GLN A 430 -8.59 9.42 10.44
N VAL A 431 -7.51 9.43 9.64
CA VAL A 431 -7.56 9.80 8.22
C VAL A 431 -8.45 8.83 7.43
N GLY A 432 -8.28 7.53 7.64
CA GLY A 432 -9.17 6.49 7.11
C GLY A 432 -10.62 6.68 7.55
N SER A 433 -10.89 7.17 8.77
CA SER A 433 -12.23 7.53 9.24
C SER A 433 -12.82 8.74 8.51
N TYR A 434 -12.02 9.76 8.18
CA TYR A 434 -12.45 10.86 7.30
C TYR A 434 -12.82 10.37 5.90
N LEU A 435 -11.93 9.58 5.28
CA LEU A 435 -12.13 9.02 3.94
C LEU A 435 -13.33 8.07 3.88
N ARG A 436 -13.52 7.18 4.87
CA ARG A 436 -14.71 6.31 5.01
C ARG A 436 -16.03 7.09 5.16
N ARG A 437 -15.98 8.34 5.64
CA ARG A 437 -17.14 9.25 5.74
C ARG A 437 -17.28 10.18 4.52
N LEU A 438 -16.35 10.14 3.57
CA LEU A 438 -16.27 11.02 2.40
C LEU A 438 -16.23 12.52 2.79
N VAL A 439 -15.61 12.82 3.93
CA VAL A 439 -15.39 14.18 4.44
C VAL A 439 -13.92 14.57 4.23
N PRO A 440 -13.61 15.81 3.80
CA PRO A 440 -12.23 16.28 3.66
C PRO A 440 -11.40 16.03 4.92
N VAL A 441 -10.19 15.50 4.74
CA VAL A 441 -9.28 15.19 5.85
C VAL A 441 -8.78 16.48 6.48
N ARG A 442 -9.14 16.73 7.74
CA ARG A 442 -8.66 17.90 8.49
C ARG A 442 -7.25 17.65 9.04
N ASP A 443 -6.34 18.59 8.84
CA ASP A 443 -5.03 18.60 9.50
C ASP A 443 -5.15 19.07 10.96
N ILE A 444 -4.12 18.84 11.77
CA ILE A 444 -4.07 19.20 13.20
C ILE A 444 -2.90 20.13 13.48
N ASP A 445 -2.97 20.89 14.58
CA ASP A 445 -1.82 21.68 15.01
C ASP A 445 -0.72 20.76 15.60
N PRO A 446 0.53 20.81 15.08
CA PRO A 446 1.63 19.94 15.52
C PRO A 446 1.93 19.97 17.03
N SER A 447 1.60 21.07 17.70
CA SER A 447 1.98 21.32 19.10
C SER A 447 0.89 20.98 20.12
N THR A 448 -0.36 20.81 19.67
CA THR A 448 -1.51 20.55 20.56
C THR A 448 -2.34 19.33 20.16
N GLY A 449 -2.18 18.81 18.94
CA GLY A 449 -2.99 17.74 18.38
C GLY A 449 -4.43 18.12 18.03
N GLN A 450 -4.82 19.40 18.21
CA GLN A 450 -6.18 19.86 17.94
C GLN A 450 -6.43 20.01 16.44
N GLU A 451 -7.61 19.58 15.98
CA GLU A 451 -8.01 19.75 14.59
C GLU A 451 -8.10 21.24 14.21
N LEU A 452 -7.52 21.57 13.06
CA LEU A 452 -7.54 22.92 12.54
C LEU A 452 -8.89 23.23 11.90
N ALA A 453 -9.39 24.44 12.14
CA ALA A 453 -10.60 24.93 11.49
C ALA A 453 -10.48 24.84 9.95
N PRO A 454 -11.56 24.47 9.23
CA PRO A 454 -11.52 24.25 7.80
C PRO A 454 -10.90 25.43 7.02
N LEU A 455 -10.08 25.10 6.03
CA LEU A 455 -9.31 26.09 5.26
C LEU A 455 -10.19 26.86 4.27
N VAL A 456 -11.26 26.21 3.82
CA VAL A 456 -12.42 26.78 3.12
C VAL A 456 -13.63 26.62 4.04
N ASP A 457 -14.51 27.61 4.06
CA ASP A 457 -15.75 27.56 4.84
C ASP A 457 -16.66 26.44 4.30
N GLU A 458 -16.67 25.29 5.01
CA GLU A 458 -17.37 24.06 4.62
C GLU A 458 -18.87 24.28 4.37
N GLY A 459 -19.47 25.33 4.96
CA GLY A 459 -20.88 25.70 4.72
C GLY A 459 -21.18 25.97 3.25
N ALA A 460 -20.25 26.58 2.50
CA ALA A 460 -20.43 26.88 1.08
C ALA A 460 -20.37 25.60 0.22
N ALA A 461 -19.38 24.73 0.47
CA ALA A 461 -19.24 23.47 -0.25
C ALA A 461 -20.40 22.50 0.05
N THR A 462 -20.81 22.42 1.32
CA THR A 462 -21.91 21.55 1.78
C THR A 462 -23.26 22.03 1.21
N ALA A 463 -23.48 23.35 1.13
CA ALA A 463 -24.67 23.91 0.48
C ALA A 463 -24.76 23.52 -1.00
N SER A 464 -23.64 23.55 -1.75
CA SER A 464 -23.62 23.06 -3.15
C SER A 464 -23.83 21.55 -3.24
N ARG A 465 -23.20 20.75 -2.36
CA ARG A 465 -23.35 19.28 -2.32
C ARG A 465 -24.79 18.85 -2.01
N SER A 466 -25.52 19.61 -1.19
CA SER A 466 -26.95 19.39 -0.93
C SER A 466 -27.88 19.64 -2.13
N ARG A 467 -27.36 20.20 -3.23
CA ARG A 467 -28.14 20.51 -4.46
C ARG A 467 -27.93 19.52 -5.59
N ILE A 468 -27.19 18.43 -5.38
CA ILE A 468 -27.32 17.25 -6.26
C ILE A 468 -28.79 16.83 -6.18
N PRO A 469 -29.57 16.85 -7.27
CA PRO A 469 -30.98 16.47 -7.19
C PRO A 469 -31.08 15.02 -6.72
N SER A 470 -31.80 14.79 -5.63
CA SER A 470 -32.26 13.44 -5.30
C SER A 470 -33.12 12.97 -6.47
N ILE A 471 -32.60 12.06 -7.30
CA ILE A 471 -33.30 11.53 -8.46
C ILE A 471 -34.57 10.86 -7.93
N ARG A 472 -35.70 11.55 -8.11
CA ARG A 472 -37.01 11.07 -7.68
C ARG A 472 -37.33 9.79 -8.45
N ARG A 473 -37.56 8.70 -7.74
CA ARG A 473 -38.02 7.42 -8.29
C ARG A 473 -39.53 7.44 -8.60
N ASP A 474 -40.08 8.64 -8.81
CA ASP A 474 -41.53 8.88 -8.83
C ASP A 474 -42.12 8.67 -10.23
N ASP A 475 -41.28 8.68 -11.29
CA ASP A 475 -41.64 8.34 -12.67
C ASP A 475 -41.47 6.83 -12.98
N ALA A 476 -41.54 5.97 -11.96
CA ALA A 476 -41.64 4.53 -12.16
C ALA A 476 -43.04 4.20 -12.72
N ALA A 477 -43.12 3.90 -14.02
CA ALA A 477 -44.37 3.54 -14.68
C ALA A 477 -45.09 2.38 -13.95
N PRO A 478 -46.43 2.39 -13.86
CA PRO A 478 -47.20 1.33 -13.20
C PRO A 478 -46.91 -0.02 -13.87
N ALA A 479 -46.81 -1.07 -13.04
CA ALA A 479 -46.45 -2.40 -13.51
C ALA A 479 -47.51 -2.95 -14.49
N PRO A 480 -47.10 -3.60 -15.60
CA PRO A 480 -48.04 -4.19 -16.54
C PRO A 480 -48.66 -5.47 -15.94
N GLY A 481 -49.80 -5.33 -15.26
CA GLY A 481 -50.47 -6.48 -14.62
C GLY A 481 -51.79 -6.23 -13.89
N GLU A 482 -52.34 -5.01 -13.85
CA GLU A 482 -53.68 -4.77 -13.27
C GLU A 482 -54.72 -4.54 -14.38
N ASP A 483 -55.65 -5.49 -14.52
CA ASP A 483 -56.75 -5.44 -15.50
C ASP A 483 -57.72 -4.30 -15.19
N PRO A 484 -58.03 -3.41 -16.16
CA PRO A 484 -59.13 -2.47 -16.03
C PRO A 484 -60.49 -3.13 -16.33
N GLU A 485 -61.52 -2.62 -15.66
CA GLU A 485 -62.95 -2.77 -15.98
C GLU A 485 -63.62 -4.15 -15.80
N ARG A 486 -64.48 -4.22 -14.77
CA ARG A 486 -65.84 -4.76 -14.91
C ARG A 486 -66.86 -3.68 -14.53
N PRO A 487 -67.65 -3.16 -15.47
CA PRO A 487 -68.76 -2.25 -15.17
C PRO A 487 -70.05 -3.01 -14.81
N GLU A 488 -70.96 -2.30 -14.15
CA GLU A 488 -72.37 -2.65 -13.92
C GLU A 488 -72.65 -3.94 -13.09
N GLY A 489 -73.70 -4.00 -12.25
CA GLY A 489 -74.67 -2.97 -11.89
C GLY A 489 -76.03 -3.57 -11.54
N MET A 490 -76.29 -3.86 -10.26
CA MET A 490 -77.63 -4.25 -9.79
C MET A 490 -77.84 -3.99 -8.30
N ASP A 491 -78.88 -3.22 -7.99
CA ASP A 491 -79.56 -3.11 -6.70
C ASP A 491 -81.03 -3.44 -6.98
N PRO A 492 -81.61 -4.46 -6.31
CA PRO A 492 -82.83 -4.18 -5.56
C PRO A 492 -83.09 -5.03 -4.29
N GLY A 493 -83.79 -4.45 -3.31
CA GLY A 493 -84.47 -5.17 -2.21
C GLY A 493 -83.95 -4.78 -0.82
N ALA A 494 -84.60 -4.00 0.06
CA ALA A 494 -86.01 -3.72 0.36
C ALA A 494 -86.75 -4.81 1.20
N GLY A 495 -87.03 -4.49 2.47
CA GLY A 495 -87.75 -5.33 3.45
C GLY A 495 -86.81 -6.30 4.23
N GLU A 496 -87.01 -6.62 5.52
CA GLU A 496 -88.12 -6.33 6.47
C GLU A 496 -87.61 -6.14 7.94
N ASP A 497 -88.55 -5.97 8.87
CA ASP A 497 -88.42 -5.52 10.27
C ASP A 497 -87.99 -6.57 11.33
N VAL A 498 -87.19 -6.14 12.33
CA VAL A 498 -87.40 -6.30 13.82
C VAL A 498 -87.49 -7.74 14.43
N PRO A 499 -87.33 -8.02 15.77
CA PRO A 499 -86.72 -7.32 16.92
C PRO A 499 -85.50 -8.05 17.56
N PRO A 500 -84.88 -7.51 18.64
CA PRO A 500 -83.92 -8.23 19.49
C PRO A 500 -84.54 -8.95 20.72
N GLY A 501 -83.89 -10.03 21.17
CA GLY A 501 -84.07 -10.74 22.46
C GLY A 501 -83.03 -11.88 22.55
N MET A 502 -82.13 -11.89 23.54
CA MET A 502 -82.25 -12.45 24.91
C MET A 502 -82.01 -13.98 24.97
N GLU A 503 -81.10 -14.34 25.91
CA GLU A 503 -80.48 -15.66 26.19
C GLU A 503 -79.49 -16.20 25.12
#